data_AF-A0A821KWY9-F1
#
_entry.id   AF-A0A821KWY9-F1
#
_cell.length_a   1.000
_cell.length_b   1.000
_cell.length_c   1.000
_cell.angle_alpha   90.00
_cell.angle_beta   90.00
_cell.angle_gamma   90.00
#
_symmetry.space_group_name_H-M   'P 1'
#
loop_
_entity.id
_entity.type
_entity.pdbx_description
1 polymer ?
#
loop_
_entity_poly.entity_id
_entity_poly.type
_entity_poly.pdbx_seq_one_letter_code
_entity_poly.pdbx_strand_id
1 'polypeptide(L)'
;MASANYSKASSTGHVTVNHRVSDIKNEPIIMLSPIEGYEDNPILPLEISVESLEAIVTNIARNAWIAKERTSEKTSDDLTQEESAAIHLYTMEWKPANNSLYALLNAALRSEDRDCLVPYFYYLKLLLSALWKLPSVRKTVWRGVKADLSEQYSVGKIFVWWGFR
;
A
#
# COMPACT_ATOMS: atom_id res chain seq x y z
N MET A 1 -19.33 29.14 -51.67
CA MET A 1 -19.77 27.85 -51.11
C MET A 1 -18.60 26.88 -51.27
N ALA A 2 -18.02 26.24 -50.25
CA ALA A 2 -18.44 25.96 -48.90
C ALA A 2 -17.21 25.98 -47.95
N SER A 3 -17.41 26.52 -46.75
CA SER A 3 -16.46 26.47 -45.63
C SER A 3 -16.59 25.11 -44.91
N ALA A 4 -15.48 24.42 -44.68
CA ALA A 4 -15.45 23.21 -43.87
C ALA A 4 -15.38 23.60 -42.37
N ASN A 5 -16.50 23.43 -41.67
CA ASN A 5 -16.55 23.54 -40.21
C ASN A 5 -16.02 22.25 -39.58
N TYR A 6 -14.85 22.32 -38.93
CA TYR A 6 -14.41 21.28 -38.00
C TYR A 6 -15.08 21.50 -36.64
N SER A 7 -16.01 20.60 -36.29
CA SER A 7 -16.58 20.51 -34.95
C SER A 7 -15.58 19.83 -34.00
N LYS A 8 -15.19 20.54 -32.94
CA LYS A 8 -14.37 20.00 -31.85
C LYS A 8 -15.26 19.12 -30.98
N ALA A 9 -15.15 17.80 -31.12
CA ALA A 9 -15.73 16.86 -30.16
C ALA A 9 -14.95 16.96 -28.84
N SER A 10 -15.62 17.41 -27.78
CA SER A 10 -15.08 17.42 -26.43
C SER A 10 -15.20 16.01 -25.85
N SER A 11 -14.12 15.25 -25.86
CA SER A 11 -14.06 13.96 -25.17
C SER A 11 -13.66 14.20 -23.71
N THR A 12 -14.67 14.19 -22.83
CA THR A 12 -14.46 14.04 -21.39
C THR A 12 -13.95 12.62 -21.12
N GLY A 13 -12.64 12.45 -21.26
CA GLY A 13 -11.98 11.23 -20.82
C GLY A 13 -12.11 11.09 -19.30
N HIS A 14 -12.93 10.15 -18.85
CA HIS A 14 -12.84 9.66 -17.47
C HIS A 14 -11.47 9.01 -17.30
N VAL A 15 -10.52 9.77 -16.77
CA VAL A 15 -9.23 9.25 -16.35
C VAL A 15 -9.48 8.40 -15.12
N THR A 16 -9.46 7.08 -15.27
CA THR A 16 -9.40 6.14 -14.14
C THR A 16 -8.15 6.46 -13.34
N VAL A 17 -8.33 7.04 -12.16
CA VAL A 17 -7.22 7.46 -11.28
C VAL A 17 -6.68 6.22 -10.58
N ASN A 18 -5.37 5.99 -10.69
CA ASN A 18 -4.69 5.06 -9.77
C ASN A 18 -4.76 5.65 -8.36
N HIS A 19 -5.63 5.09 -7.52
CA HIS A 19 -5.91 5.60 -6.17
C HIS A 19 -4.65 5.70 -5.28
N ARG A 20 -3.63 4.87 -5.53
CA ARG A 20 -2.33 4.87 -4.84
C ARG A 20 -1.52 6.16 -5.00
N VAL A 21 -1.79 6.92 -6.05
CA VAL A 21 -1.03 8.13 -6.41
C VAL A 21 -1.63 9.37 -5.72
N SER A 22 -2.87 9.28 -5.21
CA SER A 22 -3.63 10.43 -4.69
C SER A 22 -3.82 10.47 -3.17
N ASP A 23 -3.48 9.40 -2.45
CA ASP A 23 -3.81 9.22 -1.03
C ASP A 23 -2.86 9.93 -0.06
N ILE A 24 -1.80 10.59 -0.54
CA ILE A 24 -0.91 11.42 0.30
C ILE A 24 -1.61 12.64 0.91
N LYS A 25 -2.70 13.10 0.29
CA LYS A 25 -3.56 14.15 0.87
C LYS A 25 -4.16 13.75 2.23
N ASN A 26 -4.24 12.45 2.50
CA ASN A 26 -4.84 11.91 3.71
C ASN A 26 -3.80 11.65 4.81
N GLU A 27 -2.50 11.91 4.56
CA GLU A 27 -1.49 11.76 5.60
C GLU A 27 -1.74 12.78 6.72
N PRO A 28 -1.81 12.33 7.98
CA PRO A 28 -1.92 13.25 9.10
C PRO A 28 -0.62 14.05 9.23
N ILE A 29 -0.74 15.37 9.34
CA ILE A 29 0.41 16.29 9.56
C ILE A 29 0.73 16.39 11.06
N ILE A 30 0.32 15.37 11.83
CA ILE A 30 0.56 15.26 13.27
C ILE A 30 1.39 14.02 13.57
N MET A 31 2.09 14.05 14.70
CA MET A 31 2.78 12.88 15.22
C MET A 31 1.76 11.98 15.92
N LEU A 32 1.50 10.81 15.34
CA LEU A 32 0.70 9.78 15.96
C LEU A 32 1.56 8.94 16.94
N SER A 33 0.91 8.21 17.84
CA SER A 33 1.59 7.24 18.68
C SER A 33 2.24 6.14 17.84
N PRO A 34 3.40 5.61 18.24
CA PRO A 34 4.01 4.44 17.60
C PRO A 34 3.04 3.26 17.51
N ILE A 35 3.26 2.39 16.53
CA ILE A 35 2.55 1.12 16.42
C ILE A 35 3.34 0.12 17.25
N GLU A 36 2.71 -0.44 18.28
CA GLU A 36 3.31 -1.37 19.24
C GLU A 36 2.52 -2.68 19.27
N GLY A 37 3.17 -3.77 19.68
CA GLY A 37 2.58 -5.10 19.87
C GLY A 37 2.56 -6.00 18.63
N TYR A 38 2.79 -5.47 17.42
CA TYR A 38 2.93 -6.34 16.24
C TYR A 38 4.24 -7.15 16.27
N GLU A 39 5.27 -6.58 16.90
CA GLU A 39 6.62 -7.12 17.04
C GLU A 39 6.66 -8.42 17.85
N ASP A 40 5.76 -8.58 18.82
CA ASP A 40 5.66 -9.75 19.69
C ASP A 40 5.00 -10.95 19.01
N ASN A 41 4.38 -10.74 17.85
CA ASN A 41 3.75 -11.81 17.10
C ASN A 41 4.80 -12.69 16.40
N PRO A 42 4.58 -14.01 16.31
CA PRO A 42 5.40 -14.88 15.50
C PRO A 42 5.26 -14.54 14.01
N ILE A 43 6.32 -14.81 13.24
CA ILE A 43 6.22 -14.81 11.78
C ILE A 43 5.44 -16.07 11.38
N LEU A 44 4.34 -15.90 10.64
CA LEU A 44 3.47 -16.97 10.17
C LEU A 44 3.49 -17.04 8.62
N PRO A 45 3.13 -18.19 8.02
CA PRO A 45 2.89 -18.29 6.59
C PRO A 45 1.85 -17.26 6.11
N LEU A 46 1.95 -16.84 4.85
CA LEU A 46 1.14 -15.75 4.31
C LEU A 46 -0.36 -16.01 4.49
N GLU A 47 -0.82 -17.22 4.21
CA GLU A 47 -2.24 -17.59 4.29
C GLU A 47 -2.78 -17.48 5.72
N ILE A 48 -1.98 -17.85 6.72
CA ILE A 48 -2.36 -17.75 8.13
C ILE A 48 -2.32 -16.29 8.59
N SER A 49 -1.31 -15.53 8.12
CA SER A 49 -1.12 -14.13 8.51
C SER A 49 -2.27 -13.20 8.10
N VAL A 50 -3.11 -13.63 7.16
CA VAL A 50 -4.24 -12.85 6.63
C VAL A 50 -5.60 -13.34 7.12
N GLU A 51 -5.70 -14.40 7.93
CA GLU A 51 -6.98 -14.93 8.41
C GLU A 51 -7.80 -13.88 9.18
N SER A 52 -7.13 -13.10 10.04
CA SER A 52 -7.75 -11.99 10.77
C SER A 52 -8.27 -10.86 9.87
N LEU A 53 -7.86 -10.82 8.60
CA LEU A 53 -8.26 -9.82 7.63
C LEU A 53 -9.46 -10.25 6.78
N GLU A 54 -9.89 -11.51 6.83
CA GLU A 54 -10.98 -12.02 5.97
C GLU A 54 -12.29 -11.27 6.15
N ALA A 55 -12.57 -10.81 7.37
CA ALA A 55 -13.76 -10.03 7.70
C ALA A 55 -13.70 -8.57 7.20
N ILE A 56 -12.50 -8.07 6.85
CA ILE A 56 -12.24 -6.64 6.61
C ILE A 56 -11.83 -6.39 5.15
N VAL A 57 -11.04 -7.29 4.58
CA VAL A 57 -10.42 -7.15 3.26
C VAL A 57 -11.02 -8.18 2.31
N THR A 58 -11.84 -7.70 1.37
CA THR A 58 -12.52 -8.58 0.40
C THR A 58 -11.51 -9.37 -0.45
N ASN A 59 -11.75 -10.67 -0.60
CA ASN A 59 -10.93 -11.61 -1.38
C ASN A 59 -9.49 -11.79 -0.86
N ILE A 60 -9.18 -11.43 0.39
CA ILE A 60 -7.81 -11.49 0.91
C ILE A 60 -7.18 -12.88 0.83
N ALA A 61 -7.88 -13.93 1.27
CA ALA A 61 -7.36 -15.30 1.22
C ALA A 61 -7.07 -15.76 -0.22
N ARG A 62 -7.99 -15.47 -1.16
CA ARG A 62 -7.78 -15.75 -2.59
C ARG A 62 -6.56 -15.01 -3.13
N ASN A 63 -6.41 -13.73 -2.79
CA ASN A 63 -5.31 -12.92 -3.29
C ASN A 63 -3.97 -13.31 -2.65
N ALA A 64 -3.96 -13.71 -1.37
CA ALA A 64 -2.80 -14.26 -0.70
C ALA A 64 -2.32 -15.55 -1.38
N TRP A 65 -3.24 -16.46 -1.68
CA TRP A 65 -2.93 -17.67 -2.46
C TRP A 65 -2.34 -17.32 -3.84
N ILE A 66 -2.99 -16.41 -4.58
CA ILE A 66 -2.48 -15.95 -5.89
C ILE A 66 -1.08 -15.32 -5.77
N ALA A 67 -0.84 -14.51 -4.74
CA ALA A 67 0.45 -13.86 -4.50
C ALA A 67 1.55 -14.90 -4.29
N LYS A 68 1.27 -15.93 -3.48
CA LYS A 68 2.22 -16.99 -3.19
C LYS A 68 2.50 -17.88 -4.40
N GLU A 69 1.47 -18.32 -5.11
CA GLU A 69 1.61 -19.14 -6.33
C GLU A 69 2.41 -18.42 -7.43
N ARG A 70 2.32 -17.09 -7.48
CA ARG A 70 3.07 -16.28 -8.44
C ARG A 70 4.46 -15.89 -7.95
N THR A 71 4.84 -16.31 -6.75
CA THR A 71 6.14 -16.02 -6.15
C THR A 71 6.99 -17.29 -6.18
N SER A 72 8.19 -17.18 -6.72
CA SER A 72 9.13 -18.30 -6.82
C SER A 72 9.52 -18.79 -5.42
N GLU A 73 9.54 -20.12 -5.23
CA GLU A 73 10.14 -20.74 -4.04
C GLU A 73 11.65 -20.52 -3.97
N LYS A 74 12.28 -20.33 -5.13
CA LYS A 74 13.70 -20.00 -5.24
C LYS A 74 13.82 -18.50 -5.42
N THR A 75 14.17 -17.83 -4.34
CA THR A 75 14.53 -16.42 -4.32
C THR A 75 16.03 -16.27 -4.51
N SER A 76 16.47 -15.24 -5.22
CA SER A 76 17.89 -14.88 -5.36
C SER A 76 18.39 -13.99 -4.22
N ASP A 77 17.48 -13.61 -3.33
CA ASP A 77 17.70 -12.82 -2.13
C ASP A 77 17.48 -13.69 -0.87
N ASP A 78 17.74 -13.13 0.31
CA ASP A 78 17.58 -13.83 1.59
C ASP A 78 16.11 -13.94 2.06
N LEU A 79 15.13 -13.65 1.18
CA LEU A 79 13.72 -13.77 1.49
C LEU A 79 13.24 -15.21 1.32
N THR A 80 12.35 -15.62 2.21
CA THR A 80 11.52 -16.80 1.98
C THR A 80 10.44 -16.53 0.92
N GLN A 81 9.82 -17.57 0.39
CA GLN A 81 8.65 -17.43 -0.48
C GLN A 81 7.52 -16.66 0.21
N GLU A 82 7.28 -16.92 1.50
CA GLU A 82 6.24 -16.25 2.29
C GLU A 82 6.46 -14.74 2.37
N GLU A 83 7.71 -14.33 2.64
CA GLU A 83 8.10 -12.93 2.72
C GLU A 83 7.99 -12.22 1.37
N SER A 84 8.48 -12.85 0.30
CA SER A 84 8.34 -12.32 -1.06
C SER A 84 6.87 -12.22 -1.48
N ALA A 85 6.06 -13.21 -1.13
CA ALA A 85 4.63 -13.22 -1.42
C ALA A 85 3.87 -12.16 -0.61
N ALA A 86 4.30 -11.84 0.61
CA ALA A 86 3.73 -10.74 1.38
C ALA A 86 3.95 -9.38 0.72
N ILE A 87 5.14 -9.13 0.18
CA ILE A 87 5.47 -7.93 -0.62
C ILE A 87 4.63 -7.92 -1.92
N HIS A 88 4.53 -9.06 -2.60
CA HIS A 88 3.69 -9.18 -3.79
C HIS A 88 2.24 -8.83 -3.46
N LEU A 89 1.66 -9.43 -2.41
CA LEU A 89 0.29 -9.15 -1.98
C LEU A 89 0.06 -7.67 -1.65
N TYR A 90 1.04 -7.01 -1.00
CA TYR A 90 0.97 -5.58 -0.71
C TYR A 90 0.84 -4.73 -1.99
N THR A 91 1.51 -5.15 -3.06
CA THR A 91 1.52 -4.42 -4.35
C THR A 91 0.39 -4.85 -5.29
N MET A 92 -0.32 -5.93 -5.01
CA MET A 92 -1.49 -6.33 -5.80
C MET A 92 -2.61 -5.30 -5.75
N GLU A 93 -3.29 -5.12 -6.88
CA GLU A 93 -4.50 -4.30 -6.99
C GLU A 93 -5.66 -5.20 -7.40
N TRP A 94 -6.83 -4.93 -6.85
CA TRP A 94 -8.06 -5.58 -7.27
C TRP A 94 -9.24 -4.62 -7.16
N LYS A 95 -10.36 -4.97 -7.79
CA LYS A 95 -11.56 -4.13 -7.83
C LYS A 95 -12.54 -4.50 -6.70
N PRO A 96 -13.16 -3.51 -6.05
CA PRO A 96 -12.88 -2.07 -6.19
C PRO A 96 -11.55 -1.70 -5.48
N ALA A 97 -10.81 -0.73 -6.03
CA ALA A 97 -9.43 -0.44 -5.62
C ALA A 97 -9.28 -0.03 -4.15
N ASN A 98 -10.32 0.63 -3.60
CA ASN A 98 -10.40 1.02 -2.19
C ASN A 98 -10.58 -0.17 -1.23
N ASN A 99 -10.90 -1.36 -1.73
CA ASN A 99 -10.99 -2.58 -0.92
C ASN A 99 -9.75 -3.47 -1.05
N SER A 100 -8.69 -2.97 -1.70
CA SER A 100 -7.41 -3.67 -1.73
C SER A 100 -6.74 -3.64 -0.37
N LEU A 101 -5.91 -4.66 -0.10
CA LEU A 101 -5.09 -4.70 1.12
C LEU A 101 -4.26 -3.42 1.25
N TYR A 102 -3.63 -2.99 0.15
CA TYR A 102 -2.91 -1.72 0.10
C TYR A 102 -3.76 -0.54 0.60
N ALA A 103 -4.98 -0.39 0.07
CA ALA A 103 -5.81 0.77 0.37
C ALA A 103 -6.25 0.77 1.84
N LEU A 104 -6.71 -0.39 2.33
CA LEU A 104 -7.24 -0.53 3.68
C LEU A 104 -6.13 -0.48 4.73
N LEU A 105 -5.00 -1.18 4.51
CA LEU A 105 -3.87 -1.13 5.43
C LEU A 105 -3.30 0.29 5.55
N ASN A 106 -3.09 0.99 4.45
CA ASN A 106 -2.59 2.37 4.51
C ASN A 106 -3.61 3.34 5.14
N ALA A 107 -4.92 3.07 5.02
CA ALA A 107 -5.92 3.82 5.75
C ALA A 107 -5.81 3.58 7.27
N ALA A 108 -5.67 2.33 7.70
CA ALA A 108 -5.47 1.97 9.10
C ALA A 108 -4.17 2.56 9.68
N LEU A 109 -3.06 2.55 8.92
CA LEU A 109 -1.78 3.13 9.34
C LEU A 109 -1.87 4.64 9.62
N ARG A 110 -2.72 5.35 8.87
CA ARG A 110 -2.98 6.79 9.04
C ARG A 110 -4.01 7.13 10.12
N SER A 111 -4.70 6.13 10.66
CA SER A 111 -5.71 6.33 11.70
C SER A 111 -5.06 6.74 13.02
N GLU A 112 -5.63 7.73 13.69
CA GLU A 112 -5.30 8.06 15.09
C GLU A 112 -5.68 6.90 16.02
N ASP A 113 -6.77 6.20 15.70
CA ASP A 113 -7.15 4.96 16.39
C ASP A 113 -6.23 3.82 15.97
N ARG A 114 -5.33 3.42 16.89
CA ARG A 114 -4.35 2.35 16.67
C ARG A 114 -4.95 0.95 16.78
N ASP A 115 -6.10 0.80 17.42
CA ASP A 115 -6.76 -0.51 17.56
C ASP A 115 -7.22 -1.05 16.20
N CYS A 116 -7.48 -0.15 15.24
CA CYS A 116 -7.75 -0.49 13.84
C CYS A 116 -6.63 -1.30 13.17
N LEU A 117 -5.39 -1.27 13.69
CA LEU A 117 -4.26 -2.04 13.14
C LEU A 117 -4.14 -3.45 13.72
N VAL A 118 -4.78 -3.74 14.86
CA VAL A 118 -4.66 -5.05 15.54
C VAL A 118 -4.95 -6.22 14.60
N PRO A 119 -6.00 -6.20 13.74
CA PRO A 119 -6.24 -7.28 12.78
C PRO A 119 -5.10 -7.49 11.77
N TYR A 120 -4.25 -6.49 11.54
CA TYR A 120 -3.15 -6.52 10.58
C TYR A 120 -1.82 -7.00 11.19
N PHE A 121 -1.73 -7.24 12.50
CA PHE A 121 -0.43 -7.46 13.17
C PHE A 121 0.35 -8.65 12.63
N TYR A 122 -0.29 -9.80 12.37
CA TYR A 122 0.39 -10.95 11.78
C TYR A 122 0.91 -10.66 10.36
N TYR A 123 0.10 -10.01 9.53
CA TYR A 123 0.51 -9.62 8.19
C TYR A 123 1.62 -8.55 8.22
N LEU A 124 1.52 -7.55 9.10
CA LEU A 124 2.55 -6.51 9.29
C LEU A 124 3.86 -7.11 9.78
N LYS A 125 3.81 -8.06 10.71
CA LYS A 125 4.99 -8.79 11.17
C LYS A 125 5.70 -9.47 10.00
N LEU A 126 4.97 -10.18 9.15
CA LEU A 126 5.54 -10.85 7.97
C LEU A 126 6.11 -9.83 6.96
N LEU A 127 5.34 -8.81 6.60
CA LEU A 127 5.74 -7.79 5.62
C LEU A 127 6.97 -7.00 6.08
N LEU A 128 6.99 -6.51 7.32
CA LEU A 128 8.10 -5.73 7.85
C LEU A 128 9.37 -6.58 8.02
N SER A 129 9.23 -7.86 8.41
CA SER A 129 10.36 -8.79 8.45
C SER A 129 10.96 -9.01 7.06
N ALA A 130 10.12 -9.12 6.02
CA ALA A 130 10.55 -9.22 4.63
C ALA A 130 11.31 -7.95 4.19
N LEU A 131 10.74 -6.77 4.43
CA LEU A 131 11.36 -5.50 4.05
C LEU A 131 12.70 -5.25 4.76
N TRP A 132 12.84 -5.71 6.02
CA TRP A 132 14.07 -5.56 6.79
C TRP A 132 15.25 -6.35 6.23
N LYS A 133 14.99 -7.48 5.56
CA LYS A 133 16.01 -8.32 4.92
C LYS A 133 16.54 -7.74 3.61
N LEU A 134 15.80 -6.81 2.99
CA LEU A 134 16.20 -6.24 1.71
C LEU A 134 17.37 -5.26 1.89
N PRO A 135 18.33 -5.23 0.93
CA PRO A 135 19.46 -4.33 1.01
C PRO A 135 19.01 -2.86 0.92
N SER A 136 19.54 -2.02 1.80
CA SER A 136 19.32 -0.58 1.75
C SER A 136 20.09 0.05 0.58
N VAL A 137 19.39 0.85 -0.23
CA VAL A 137 19.99 1.56 -1.37
C VAL A 137 19.76 3.06 -1.24
N ARG A 138 20.84 3.85 -1.33
CA ARG A 138 20.76 5.31 -1.39
C ARG A 138 20.61 5.76 -2.84
N LYS A 139 19.39 6.15 -3.23
CA LYS A 139 19.08 6.63 -4.58
C LYS A 139 17.98 7.67 -4.54
N THR A 140 18.01 8.60 -5.49
CA THR A 140 16.88 9.52 -5.73
C THR A 140 15.72 8.74 -6.32
N VAL A 141 14.56 8.84 -5.69
CA VAL A 141 13.29 8.28 -6.18
C VAL A 141 12.30 9.40 -6.47
N TRP A 142 11.36 9.13 -7.38
CA TRP A 142 10.36 10.09 -7.81
C TRP A 142 8.97 9.55 -7.53
N ARG A 143 8.10 10.41 -7.01
CA ARG A 143 6.68 10.10 -6.79
C ARG A 143 5.81 11.16 -7.44
N GLY A 144 4.99 10.75 -8.40
CA GLY A 144 3.94 11.60 -8.93
C GLY A 144 2.77 11.68 -7.93
N VAL A 145 2.14 12.85 -7.82
CA VAL A 145 0.92 13.04 -7.04
C VAL A 145 -0.03 13.94 -7.83
N LYS A 146 -1.32 13.58 -7.88
CA LYS A 146 -2.36 14.40 -8.50
C LYS A 146 -2.98 15.37 -7.47
N ALA A 147 -2.13 16.17 -6.83
CA ALA A 147 -2.47 17.07 -5.75
C ALA A 147 -1.50 18.26 -5.71
N ASP A 148 -1.99 19.44 -5.35
CA ASP A 148 -1.12 20.46 -4.79
C ASP A 148 -0.87 20.12 -3.32
N LEU A 149 0.40 19.97 -2.95
CA LEU A 149 0.85 19.65 -1.61
C LEU A 149 1.79 20.73 -1.03
N SER A 150 1.93 21.87 -1.72
CA SER A 150 2.89 22.92 -1.38
C SER A 150 2.68 23.48 0.03
N GLU A 151 1.43 23.59 0.47
CA GLU A 151 1.07 24.02 1.83
C GLU A 151 1.36 22.94 2.89
N GLN A 152 1.26 21.66 2.53
CA GLN A 152 1.42 20.53 3.46
C GLN A 152 2.89 20.18 3.70
N TYR A 153 3.76 20.35 2.69
CA TYR A 153 5.18 20.00 2.76
C TYR A 153 6.08 21.23 2.60
N SER A 154 6.18 22.02 3.67
CA SER A 154 7.07 23.18 3.72
C SER A 154 8.54 22.79 3.86
N VAL A 155 9.41 23.55 3.18
CA VAL A 155 10.86 23.35 3.21
C VAL A 155 11.39 23.50 4.64
N GLY A 156 12.29 22.60 5.05
CA GLY A 156 12.92 22.63 6.37
C GLY A 156 12.09 22.00 7.50
N LYS A 157 10.92 21.44 7.20
CA LYS A 157 10.13 20.64 8.15
C LYS A 157 10.41 19.14 7.98
N ILE A 158 10.27 18.42 9.09
CA ILE A 158 10.33 16.95 9.13
C ILE A 158 8.90 16.43 9.09
N PHE A 159 8.66 15.43 8.25
CA PHE A 159 7.36 14.78 8.09
C PHE A 159 7.50 13.28 8.30
N VAL A 160 6.48 12.68 8.89
CA VAL A 160 6.33 11.23 8.99
C VAL A 160 5.23 10.81 8.03
N TRP A 161 5.52 9.80 7.19
CA TRP A 161 4.51 9.15 6.37
C TRP A 161 4.14 7.84 7.04
N TRP A 162 2.89 7.74 7.47
CA TRP A 162 2.44 6.60 8.27
C TRP A 162 2.11 5.39 7.38
N GLY A 163 1.60 5.61 6.17
CA GLY A 163 1.43 4.56 5.16
C GLY A 163 2.72 4.27 4.38
N PHE A 164 2.90 3.04 3.88
CA PHE A 164 4.04 2.73 3.01
C PHE A 164 3.86 3.37 1.64
N ARG A 165 4.95 3.97 1.14
CA ARG A 165 5.00 4.77 -0.08
C ARG A 165 6.01 4.23 -1.08
#